data_AF-A0A921CMR6-F1
#
_entry.id   AF-A0A921CMR6-F1
#
_cell.length_a   1.000
_cell.length_b   1.000
_cell.length_c   1.000
_cell.angle_alpha   90.00
_cell.angle_beta   90.00
_cell.angle_gamma   90.00
#
_symmetry.space_group_name_H-M   'P 1'
#
loop_
_entity.id
_entity.type
_entity.pdbx_description
1 polymer ?
#
loop_
_entity_poly.entity_id
_entity_poly.type
_entity_poly.pdbx_seq_one_letter_code
_entity_poly.pdbx_strand_id
1 'polypeptide(L)' 'MTQKVDCPDVSGFTLGEARAFLKNAGFEISSITTTSPPRRRHTDYNDSFRVLRINNIEGTKVELLVSDTDQE' A
#
# COMPACT_ATOMS: atom_id res chain seq x y z
N MET A 1 16.12 23.83 2.18
CA MET A 1 16.50 22.49 1.67
C MET A 1 15.23 21.66 1.69
N THR A 2 14.64 21.34 0.54
CA THR A 2 13.42 20.51 0.53
C THR A 2 13.86 19.08 0.86
N GLN A 3 13.59 18.64 2.09
CA GLN A 3 13.93 17.29 2.50
C GLN A 3 12.91 16.39 1.80
N LYS A 4 13.32 15.84 0.65
CA LYS A 4 12.56 14.78 0.00
C LYS A 4 12.47 13.65 1.00
N VAL A 5 11.28 13.45 1.54
CA VAL A 5 10.94 12.29 2.33
C VAL A 5 11.16 11.09 1.39
N ASP A 6 12.18 10.29 1.69
CA ASP A 6 12.51 9.10 0.91
C ASP A 6 11.42 8.07 1.20
N CYS A 7 10.40 8.01 0.36
CA CYS A 7 9.35 7.01 0.48
C CYS A 7 9.93 5.66 0.03
N PRO A 8 9.92 4.64 0.89
CA PRO A 8 10.46 3.35 0.52
C PRO A 8 9.63 2.73 -0.60
N ASP A 9 10.31 2.25 -1.64
CA ASP A 9 9.67 1.50 -2.71
C ASP A 9 9.36 0.09 -2.20
N VAL A 10 8.10 -0.12 -1.80
CA VAL A 10 7.57 -1.43 -1.41
C VAL A 10 6.77 -2.07 -2.55
N SER A 11 7.07 -1.69 -3.80
CA SER A 11 6.43 -2.29 -4.97
C SER A 11 6.88 -3.74 -5.11
N GLY A 12 5.93 -4.66 -5.28
CA GLY A 12 6.18 -6.10 -5.33
C GLY A 12 6.12 -6.81 -3.97
N PHE A 13 6.08 -6.07 -2.86
CA PHE A 13 5.84 -6.68 -1.54
C PHE A 13 4.37 -7.05 -1.36
N THR A 14 4.14 -7.94 -0.41
CA THR A 14 2.80 -8.22 0.11
C THR A 14 2.29 -7.03 0.91
N LEU A 15 0.98 -6.83 0.97
CA LEU A 15 0.36 -5.73 1.72
C LEU A 15 0.78 -5.75 3.20
N GLY A 16 0.91 -6.94 3.79
CA GLY A 16 1.38 -7.11 5.16
C GLY A 16 2.82 -6.62 5.36
N GLU A 17 3.73 -7.01 4.48
CA GLU A 17 5.13 -6.55 4.52
C GLU A 17 5.25 -5.06 4.23
N ALA A 18 4.56 -4.57 3.20
CA ALA A 18 4.53 -3.15 2.86
C ALA A 18 4.03 -2.30 4.04
N ARG A 19 2.98 -2.75 4.73
CA ARG A 19 2.46 -2.08 5.92
C ARG A 19 3.46 -2.08 7.07
N ALA A 20 4.14 -3.19 7.33
CA ALA A 20 5.16 -3.26 8.36
C ALA A 20 6.36 -2.33 8.04
N PHE A 21 6.80 -2.33 6.78
CA PHE A 21 7.92 -1.53 6.30
C PHE A 21 7.62 -0.03 6.36
N LEU A 22 6.45 0.38 5.86
CA LEU A 22 5.97 1.75 5.92
C LEU A 22 5.85 2.25 7.36
N LYS A 23 5.25 1.43 8.24
CA LYS A 23 5.13 1.76 9.66
C LYS A 23 6.50 1.90 10.33
N ASN A 24 7.47 1.04 9.98
CA ASN A 24 8.83 1.12 10.50
C ASN A 24 9.55 2.40 10.02
N ALA A 25 9.30 2.80 8.77
CA ALA A 25 9.81 4.03 8.19
C ALA A 25 9.08 5.31 8.66
N GLY A 26 7.98 5.18 9.42
CA GLY A 26 7.19 6.30 9.94
C GLY A 26 6.09 6.81 9.00
N PHE A 27 5.70 6.01 8.01
CA PHE A 27 4.59 6.30 7.10
C PHE A 27 3.29 5.65 7.56
N GLU A 28 2.18 6.33 7.31
CA GLU A 28 0.83 5.84 7.56
C GLU A 28 0.10 5.58 6.25
N ILE A 29 -0.54 4.41 6.15
CA ILE A 29 -1.38 4.07 5.02
C ILE A 29 -2.73 4.75 5.22
N SER A 30 -3.03 5.76 4.40
CA SER A 30 -4.28 6.50 4.48
C SER A 30 -5.41 5.80 3.73
N SER A 31 -5.10 5.13 2.62
CA SER A 31 -6.08 4.39 1.82
C SER A 31 -5.39 3.28 1.03
N ILE A 32 -6.15 2.21 0.78
CA ILE A 32 -5.71 1.05 -0.01
C ILE A 32 -6.68 0.95 -1.18
N THR A 33 -6.15 1.11 -2.38
CA THR A 33 -6.89 1.02 -3.63
C THR A 33 -6.56 -0.31 -4.28
N THR A 34 -7.56 -1.11 -4.64
CA THR A 34 -7.34 -2.36 -5.38
C THR A 34 -7.71 -2.15 -6.85
N THR A 35 -6.92 -2.68 -7.78
CA THR A 35 -7.23 -2.62 -9.22
C THR A 35 -8.45 -3.47 -9.61
N SER A 36 -8.87 -4.40 -8.75
CA SER A 36 -10.07 -5.21 -8.92
C SER A 36 -11.32 -4.43 -8.46
N PRO A 37 -12.45 -4.53 -9.18
CA PRO A 37 -13.64 -3.73 -8.89
C PRO A 37 -14.13 -3.97 -7.46
N PRO A 38 -14.61 -2.92 -6.76
CA PRO A 38 -14.95 -2.95 -5.33
C PRO A 38 -16.29 -3.67 -5.14
N ARG A 39 -16.30 -4.98 -5.36
CA ARG A 39 -17.48 -5.84 -5.24
C ARG A 39 -17.56 -6.51 -3.88
N ARG A 40 -16.88 -6.00 -2.85
CA ARG A 40 -17.10 -6.46 -1.48
C ARG A 40 -16.56 -5.44 -0.50
N ARG A 41 -17.47 -4.90 0.30
CA ARG A 41 -17.20 -4.13 1.51
C ARG A 41 -16.67 -5.10 2.58
N HIS A 42 -15.54 -5.75 2.29
CA HIS A 42 -14.92 -6.70 3.17
C HIS A 42 -13.70 -6.02 3.77
N THR A 43 -13.72 -5.87 5.08
CA THR A 43 -12.57 -5.51 5.94
C THR A 43 -11.43 -6.53 5.87
N ASP A 44 -11.61 -7.61 5.11
CA ASP A 44 -10.70 -8.72 4.93
C ASP A 44 -9.79 -8.42 3.73
N TYR A 45 -8.93 -7.41 3.91
CA TYR A 45 -7.75 -7.31 3.06
C TYR A 45 -6.85 -8.49 3.41
N ASN A 46 -6.90 -9.58 2.63
CA ASN A 46 -5.98 -10.69 2.79
C ASN A 46 -4.55 -10.19 2.56
N ASP A 47 -3.61 -10.42 3.48
CA ASP A 47 -2.21 -9.98 3.34
C ASP A 47 -1.51 -10.48 2.06
N SER A 48 -2.17 -11.37 1.30
CA SER A 48 -1.76 -11.86 -0.03
C SER A 48 -1.82 -10.81 -1.15
N PHE A 49 -2.47 -9.66 -0.95
CA PHE A 49 -2.49 -8.58 -1.93
C PHE A 49 -1.07 -8.09 -2.25
N ARG A 50 -0.70 -8.04 -3.53
CA ARG A 50 0.60 -7.50 -3.96
C ARG A 50 0.50 -6.01 -4.19
N VAL A 51 1.41 -5.25 -3.60
CA VAL A 51 1.57 -3.82 -3.86
C VAL A 51 2.10 -3.64 -5.27
N LEU A 52 1.31 -2.98 -6.10
CA LEU A 52 1.70 -2.57 -7.43
C LEU A 52 2.41 -1.23 -7.42
N ARG A 53 1.92 -0.30 -6.58
CA ARG A 53 2.43 1.07 -6.52
C ARG A 53 2.12 1.72 -5.18
N ILE A 54 3.01 2.59 -4.74
CA ILE A 54 2.80 3.49 -3.60
C ILE A 54 2.66 4.91 -4.12
N ASN A 55 1.68 5.63 -3.61
CA ASN A 55 1.43 7.03 -3.93
C ASN A 55 1.54 7.85 -2.65
N ASN A 56 2.48 8.80 -2.56
CA ASN A 56 2.54 9.69 -1.41
C ASN A 56 1.45 10.76 -1.56
N ILE A 57 0.63 10.92 -0.53
CA ILE A 57 -0.49 11.87 -0.53
C ILE A 57 -0.10 13.15 0.20
N GLU A 58 0.33 13.03 1.46
CA GLU A 58 0.65 14.20 2.28
C GLU A 58 1.62 13.86 3.42
N GLY A 59 2.84 14.41 3.36
CA GLY A 59 3.88 14.19 4.38
C GLY A 59 4.24 12.70 4.51
N THR A 60 3.70 12.07 5.56
CA THR A 60 3.88 10.64 5.89
C THR A 60 2.71 9.77 5.45
N LYS A 61 1.64 10.33 4.89
CA LYS A 61 0.49 9.57 4.39
C LYS A 61 0.76 9.04 3.01
N VAL A 62 0.55 7.74 2.84
CA VAL A 62 0.67 7.05 1.55
C VAL A 62 -0.61 6.30 1.21
N GLU A 63 -0.88 6.21 -0.08
CA GLU A 63 -1.90 5.37 -0.68
C GLU A 63 -1.23 4.17 -1.33
N LEU A 64 -1.78 2.97 -1.08
CA LEU A 64 -1.26 1.75 -1.67
C LEU A 64 -2.20 1.27 -2.75
N LEU A 65 -1.67 1.12 -3.97
CA LEU A 65 -2.35 0.41 -5.04
C LEU A 65 -1.94 -1.06 -4.96
N VAL A 66 -2.90 -1.93 -4.72
CA VAL A 66 -2.70 -3.37 -4.68
C VAL A 66 -3.46 -4.08 -5.79
N SER A 67 -3.01 -5.27 -6.14
CA SER A 67 -3.75 -6.19 -7.02
C SER A 67 -4.11 -7.46 -6.28
N ASP A 68 -5.34 -7.89 -6.50
CA ASP A 68 -5.78 -9.24 -6.17
C ASP A 68 -5.14 -10.17 -7.21
N THR A 69 -4.11 -10.91 -6.81
CA THR A 69 -3.51 -11.93 -7.69
C THR A 69 -4.19 -13.30 -7.50
N ASP A 70 -5.21 -13.39 -6.62
CA ASP A 70 -6.08 -14.57 -6.44
C ASP A 70 -7.16 -14.68 -7.54
N GLN A 71 -6.85 -14.22 -8.75
CA GLN A 71 -7.61 -14.59 -9.94
C GLN A 71 -6.92 -15.78 -10.61
N GLU A 72 -7.02 -16.96 -9.99
CA GLU A 72 -6.93 -18.24 -10.72
C GLU A 72 -8.28 -18.58 -11.38
#